data_AF-A0A954FZV5-F1
#
_entry.id   AF-A0A954FZV5-F1
#
_cell.length_a   1.000
_cell.length_b   1.000
_cell.length_c   1.000
_cell.angle_alpha   90.00
_cell.angle_beta   90.00
_cell.angle_gamma   90.00
#
_symmetry.space_group_name_H-M   'P 1'
#
loop_
_entity.id
_entity.type
_entity.pdbx_description
1 polymer ?
#
loop_
_entity_poly.entity_id
_entity_poly.type
_entity_poly.pdbx_seq_one_letter_code
_entity_poly.pdbx_strand_id
1 'polypeptide(L)'
;SMHFCLGKAQQSLRSITGSTAGTFMNLTEQRIGRLCSNMDYTSIDNIIQQGLHQYIDGFQKQLNLVGEAIQDDFFTSHQSQQTQTTETSSQTQTS
;
A
#
# COMPACT_ATOMS: atom_id res chain seq x y z
N SER A 1 16.22 -1.88 15.46
CA SER A 1 16.35 -1.94 13.98
C SER A 1 15.01 -1.99 13.25
N MET A 2 14.04 -2.85 13.62
CA MET A 2 12.74 -2.95 12.90
C MET A 2 11.97 -1.61 12.81
N HIS A 3 11.75 -0.96 13.96
CA HIS A 3 11.03 0.32 14.03
C HIS A 3 11.69 1.41 13.16
N PHE A 4 13.01 1.56 13.29
CA PHE A 4 13.80 2.49 12.49
C PHE A 4 13.66 2.22 10.98
N CYS A 5 13.82 0.97 10.55
CA CYS A 5 13.68 0.60 9.14
C CYS A 5 12.27 0.89 8.61
N LEU A 6 11.25 0.60 9.41
CA LEU A 6 9.86 0.86 9.04
C LEU A 6 9.57 2.36 8.89
N GLY A 7 10.07 3.18 9.83
CA GLY A 7 9.97 4.64 9.72
C GLY A 7 10.68 5.20 8.48
N LYS A 8 11.85 4.64 8.12
CA LYS A 8 12.54 4.98 6.86
C LYS A 8 11.74 4.57 5.64
N ALA A 9 11.14 3.38 5.63
CA ALA A 9 10.28 2.92 4.54
C ALA A 9 9.06 3.83 4.36
N GLN A 10 8.40 4.23 5.46
CA GLN A 10 7.28 5.18 5.41
C GLN A 10 7.72 6.56 4.87
N GLN A 11 8.90 7.05 5.26
CA GLN A 11 9.44 8.29 4.70
C GLN A 11 9.70 8.17 3.19
N SER A 12 10.29 7.06 2.74
CA SER A 12 10.52 6.82 1.32
C SER A 12 9.22 6.76 0.52
N LEU A 13 8.19 6.09 1.04
CA LEU A 13 6.87 6.03 0.40
C LEU A 13 6.26 7.41 0.23
N ARG A 14 6.29 8.25 1.27
CA ARG A 14 5.82 9.65 1.18
C ARG A 14 6.59 10.44 0.11
N SER A 15 7.90 10.21 -0.01
CA SER A 15 8.70 10.84 -1.07
C SER A 15 8.33 10.37 -2.47
N ILE A 16 7.89 9.12 -2.64
CA ILE A 16 7.46 8.56 -3.93
C ILE A 16 6.07 9.08 -4.32
N THR A 17 5.14 9.10 -3.38
CA THR A 17 3.76 9.53 -3.62
C THR A 17 3.62 11.05 -3.65
N GLY A 18 4.49 11.79 -2.95
CA GLY A 18 4.35 13.23 -2.72
C GLY A 18 3.34 13.58 -1.63
N SER A 19 2.95 12.61 -0.79
CA SER A 19 1.96 12.83 0.26
C SER A 19 2.52 13.64 1.45
N THR A 20 1.62 14.32 2.16
CA THR A 20 1.98 15.10 3.37
C THR A 20 2.00 14.20 4.61
N ALA A 21 2.88 14.49 5.56
CA ALA A 21 2.92 13.80 6.85
C ALA A 21 1.53 13.79 7.52
N GLY A 22 1.11 12.64 8.04
CA GLY A 22 -0.20 12.48 8.68
C GLY A 22 -1.37 12.24 7.72
N THR A 23 -1.12 12.24 6.41
CA THR A 23 -2.10 11.85 5.38
C THR A 23 -1.65 10.57 4.66
N PHE A 24 -2.57 9.93 3.95
CA PHE A 24 -2.27 8.82 3.04
C PHE A 24 -3.01 9.04 1.72
N MET A 25 -2.37 8.70 0.61
CA MET A 25 -2.94 8.79 -0.75
C MET A 25 -3.27 7.43 -1.35
N ASN A 26 -2.74 6.35 -0.80
CA ASN A 26 -3.00 4.99 -1.26
C ASN A 26 -3.01 3.99 -0.09
N LEU A 27 -3.33 2.73 -0.42
CA LEU A 27 -3.48 1.68 0.58
C LEU A 27 -2.15 1.34 1.25
N THR A 28 -1.05 1.40 0.50
CA THR A 28 0.31 1.19 0.99
C THR A 28 0.64 2.16 2.13
N GLU A 29 0.44 3.46 1.90
CA GLU A 29 0.70 4.49 2.91
C GLU A 29 -0.16 4.33 4.15
N GLN A 30 -1.43 3.97 3.96
CA GLN A 30 -2.34 3.69 5.07
C GLN A 30 -1.85 2.51 5.90
N ARG A 31 -1.49 1.38 5.26
CA ARG A 31 -1.06 0.16 5.95
C ARG A 31 0.28 0.34 6.65
N ILE A 32 1.26 0.98 6.01
CA ILE A 32 2.56 1.20 6.66
C ILE A 32 2.44 2.20 7.81
N GLY A 33 1.61 3.25 7.68
CA GLY A 33 1.37 4.21 8.75
C GLY A 33 0.68 3.57 9.96
N ARG A 34 -0.25 2.64 9.72
CA ARG A 34 -0.86 1.83 10.78
C ARG A 34 0.17 0.93 11.47
N LEU A 35 1.03 0.27 10.70
CA LEU A 35 2.07 -0.59 11.27
C LEU A 35 3.09 0.19 12.11
N CYS A 36 3.51 1.37 11.66
CA CYS A 36 4.34 2.29 12.44
C CYS A 36 3.66 2.67 13.76
N SER A 37 2.41 3.17 13.67
CA SER A 37 1.63 3.56 14.85
C SER A 37 1.49 2.40 15.84
N ASN A 38 1.20 1.19 15.37
CA ASN A 38 1.10 0.02 16.23
C ASN A 38 2.42 -0.23 16.98
N MET A 39 3.57 -0.13 16.30
CA MET A 39 4.87 -0.29 16.97
C MET A 39 5.16 0.86 17.94
N ASP A 40 4.77 2.10 17.62
CA ASP A 40 4.95 3.27 18.49
C ASP A 40 4.20 3.12 19.82
N TYR A 41 3.00 2.53 19.79
CA TYR A 41 2.16 2.33 20.97
C TYR A 41 2.37 0.99 21.68
N THR A 42 3.13 0.07 21.09
CA THR A 42 3.41 -1.22 21.71
C THR A 42 4.50 -1.07 22.78
N SER A 43 4.16 -1.33 24.03
CA SER A 43 5.16 -1.38 25.11
C SER A 43 5.85 -2.75 25.19
N ILE A 44 7.08 -2.76 25.71
CA ILE A 44 7.85 -3.99 25.91
C ILE A 44 7.10 -4.96 26.84
N ASP A 45 6.44 -4.46 27.89
CA ASP A 45 5.66 -5.28 28.81
C ASP A 45 4.51 -6.01 28.09
N ASN A 46 3.82 -5.34 27.18
CA ASN A 46 2.77 -5.96 26.36
C ASN A 46 3.35 -7.04 25.43
N ILE A 47 4.53 -6.82 24.85
CA ILE A 47 5.21 -7.83 24.01
C ILE A 47 5.55 -9.07 24.83
N ILE A 48 6.08 -8.89 26.04
CA ILE A 48 6.44 -9.99 26.93
C ILE A 48 5.19 -10.76 27.38
N GLN A 49 4.11 -10.07 27.74
CA GLN A 49 2.84 -10.70 28.12
C GLN A 49 2.17 -11.45 26.97
N GLN A 50 2.20 -10.91 25.75
CA GLN A 50 1.67 -11.57 24.54
C GLN A 50 2.53 -12.76 24.09
N GLY A 51 3.83 -12.70 24.36
CA GLY A 51 4.84 -13.63 23.85
C GLY A 51 5.55 -13.07 22.61
N LEU A 52 6.89 -13.15 22.63
CA LEU A 52 7.74 -12.54 21.62
C LEU A 52 7.49 -13.11 20.21
N HIS A 53 7.35 -14.42 20.09
CA HIS A 53 7.09 -15.07 18.79
C HIS A 53 5.73 -14.66 18.23
N GLN A 54 4.71 -14.59 19.08
CA GLN A 54 3.37 -14.17 18.71
C GLN A 54 3.35 -12.72 18.22
N TYR A 55 4.11 -11.85 18.88
CA TYR A 55 4.30 -10.47 18.43
C TYR A 55 5.01 -10.40 17.06
N ILE A 56 6.11 -11.14 16.89
CA ILE A 56 6.86 -11.17 15.63
C ILE A 56 6.00 -11.73 14.48
N ASP A 57 5.23 -12.79 14.71
CA ASP A 57 4.32 -13.36 13.73
C ASP A 57 3.24 -12.35 13.32
N GLY A 58 2.69 -11.62 14.30
CA GLY A 58 1.74 -10.53 14.05
C GLY A 58 2.34 -9.42 13.21
N PHE A 59 3.56 -8.98 13.55
CA PHE A 59 4.30 -7.98 12.79
C PHE A 59 4.56 -8.44 11.34
N GLN A 60 5.01 -9.68 11.13
CA GLN A 60 5.26 -10.24 9.81
C GLN A 60 3.99 -10.30 8.96
N LYS A 61 2.85 -10.70 9.54
CA LYS A 61 1.56 -10.69 8.83
C LYS A 61 1.17 -9.29 8.37
N GLN A 62 1.31 -8.28 9.24
CA GLN A 62 1.03 -6.89 8.85
C GLN A 62 2.01 -6.38 7.79
N LEU A 63 3.28 -6.76 7.88
CA LEU A 63 4.29 -6.39 6.89
C LEU A 63 3.98 -7.00 5.51
N ASN A 64 3.51 -8.25 5.47
CA ASN A 64 3.08 -8.88 4.22
C ASN A 64 1.90 -8.14 3.59
N LEU A 65 0.93 -7.69 4.40
CA LEU A 65 -0.17 -6.86 3.92
C LEU A 65 0.33 -5.52 3.35
N VAL A 66 1.39 -4.93 3.90
CA VAL A 66 2.03 -3.75 3.29
C VAL A 66 2.65 -4.13 1.94
N GLY A 67 3.33 -5.27 1.85
CA GLY A 67 3.91 -5.79 0.60
C GLY A 67 2.87 -6.03 -0.51
N GLU A 68 1.73 -6.62 -0.17
CA GLU A 68 0.60 -6.79 -1.10
C GLU A 68 0.08 -5.45 -1.61
N ALA A 69 -0.11 -4.47 -0.72
CA ALA A 69 -0.55 -3.14 -1.13
C ALA A 69 0.47 -2.43 -2.02
N ILE A 70 1.78 -2.62 -1.77
CA ILE A 70 2.84 -2.09 -2.63
C ILE A 70 2.71 -2.66 -4.04
N GLN A 71 2.50 -3.98 -4.14
CA GLN A 71 2.30 -4.64 -5.42
C GLN A 71 1.10 -4.05 -6.17
N ASP A 72 -0.02 -3.86 -5.48
CA ASP A 72 -1.25 -3.34 -6.08
C ASP A 72 -1.14 -1.87 -6.48
N ASP A 73 -0.62 -1.01 -5.61
CA ASP A 73 -0.58 0.44 -5.81
C ASP A 73 0.49 0.87 -6.83
N PHE A 74 1.61 0.17 -6.91
CA PHE A 74 2.78 0.61 -7.70
C PHE A 74 3.14 -0.30 -8.87
N PHE A 75 2.73 -1.57 -8.86
CA PHE A 75 3.20 -2.56 -9.84
C PHE A 75 2.06 -3.22 -10.65
N THR A 76 0.79 -3.00 -10.31
CA THR A 76 -0.33 -3.43 -11.14
C THR A 76 -0.52 -2.44 -12.29
N SER A 77 -0.05 -2.83 -13.48
CA SER A 77 -0.27 -2.08 -14.71
C SER A 77 -1.76 -2.00 -15.00
N HIS A 78 -2.32 -0.79 -15.01
CA HIS A 78 -3.62 -0.56 -15.62
C HIS A 78 -3.42 -0.80 -17.13
N GLN A 79 -3.69 -2.01 -17.62
CA GLN A 79 -3.93 -2.20 -19.05
C GLN A 79 -5.10 -1.30 -19.39
N SER A 80 -4.78 -0.14 -19.97
CA SER A 80 -5.74 0.81 -20.50
C SER A 80 -6.69 0.06 -21.44
N GLN A 81 -7.94 -0.11 -21.01
CA GLN A 81 -9.06 -0.32 -21.93
C GLN A 81 -9.13 0.92 -22.82
N GLN A 82 -8.41 0.90 -23.93
CA GLN A 82 -8.72 1.77 -25.06
C GLN A 82 -10.04 1.26 -25.63
N THR A 83 -11.12 1.94 -25.27
CA THR A 83 -12.41 1.83 -25.95
C THR A 83 -12.20 2.32 -27.39
N GLN A 84 -12.03 1.40 -28.33
CA GLN A 84 -12.05 1.74 -29.75
C GLN A 84 -13.51 1.98 -30.16
N THR A 85 -13.92 3.25 -30.16
CA THR A 85 -15.01 3.74 -30.99
C THR A 85 -14.61 3.54 -32.45
N THR A 86 -15.11 2.47 -33.07
CA THR A 86 -15.19 2.40 -34.53
C THR A 86 -16.53 2.97 -34.94
N GLU A 87 -16.49 4.22 -35.40
CA GLU A 87 -17.55 4.88 -36.14
C GLU A 87 -17.87 4.09 -37.41
N THR A 88 -19.03 3.44 -37.46
CA THR A 88 -19.62 3.00 -38.74
C THR A 88 -20.63 4.06 -39.16
N SER A 89 -20.16 5.03 -39.93
CA SER A 89 -21.02 5.86 -40.78
C SER A 89 -20.45 5.88 -42.18
N SER A 90 -21.12 5.18 -43.09
CA SER A 90 -21.33 5.61 -44.48
C SER A 90 -22.48 4.80 -45.06
N GLN A 91 -23.66 5.44 -45.04
CA GLN A 91 -24.77 5.21 -45.99
C GLN A 91 -24.20 5.37 -47.42
N THR A 92 -24.72 4.77 -48.50
CA THR A 92 -26.05 5.04 -49.08
C THR A 92 -26.32 4.10 -50.28
N GLN A 93 -27.61 3.87 -50.50
CA GLN A 93 -28.37 3.32 -51.65
C GLN A 93 -27.77 3.64 -53.06
N THR A 94 -28.14 3.09 -54.22
CA THR A 94 -29.38 2.62 -54.90
C THR A 94 -28.85 2.13 -56.29
N SER A 95 -29.32 1.11 -57.01
CA SER A 95 -30.60 0.84 -57.65
C SER A 95 -30.44 -0.46 -58.45
#